data_AF-A0A0A0EBH7-F1
#
_entry.id   AF-A0A0A0EBH7-F1
#
_cell.length_a   1.000
_cell.length_b   1.000
_cell.length_c   1.000
_cell.angle_alpha   90.00
_cell.angle_beta   90.00
_cell.angle_gamma   90.00
#
_symmetry.space_group_name_H-M   'P 1'
#
loop_
_entity.id
_entity.type
_entity.pdbx_description
1 polymer ?
#
loop_
_entity_poly.entity_id
_entity_poly.type
_entity_poly.pdbx_seq_one_letter_code
_entity_poly.pdbx_strand_id
1 'polypeptide(L)'
;MASRRYSFRMNSQWEDFLNPDVVRRRFATAGLYLVAHEMLVASIKEPIIEFFSEKWSEKKDWHFSDQYRREVLALDPKGKEDVLRGSISWLDKMEVIDTDDLKIIEELTCARNFFAHELRSVISTGEMPEFERLFPKIVYLVTKIDRWWVINVEMAVDENWADDEEVEPQNVTPGTTLLLQILEQVAIGEGEAAWELYRAFINDQRKRRH
;
A
#
# COMPACT_ATOMS: atom_id res chain seq x y z
N MET A 1 -6.92 -35.13 -29.33
CA MET A 1 -7.54 -33.82 -28.99
C MET A 1 -6.69 -32.93 -28.07
N ALA A 2 -5.79 -33.47 -27.23
CA ALA A 2 -4.90 -32.66 -26.37
C ALA A 2 -3.85 -31.82 -27.15
N SER A 3 -3.31 -32.34 -28.25
CA SER A 3 -2.21 -31.69 -29.01
C SER A 3 -2.59 -30.36 -29.68
N ARG A 4 -3.87 -30.19 -30.09
CA ARG A 4 -4.36 -28.92 -30.68
C ARG A 4 -4.60 -27.82 -29.65
N ARG A 5 -4.98 -28.19 -28.42
CA ARG A 5 -5.14 -27.21 -27.32
C ARG A 5 -3.79 -26.69 -26.84
N TYR A 6 -2.78 -27.56 -26.80
CA TYR A 6 -1.40 -27.18 -26.45
C TYR A 6 -0.77 -26.23 -27.48
N SER A 7 -0.91 -26.51 -28.78
CA SER A 7 -0.33 -25.64 -29.81
C SER A 7 -0.99 -24.25 -29.87
N PHE A 8 -2.31 -24.18 -29.61
CA PHE A 8 -3.03 -22.91 -29.58
C PHE A 8 -2.63 -22.03 -28.38
N ARG A 9 -2.48 -22.62 -27.17
CA ARG A 9 -2.02 -21.92 -25.97
C ARG A 9 -0.59 -21.38 -26.09
N MET A 10 0.29 -22.12 -26.74
CA MET A 10 1.65 -21.66 -27.00
C MET A 10 1.66 -20.43 -27.92
N ASN A 11 0.87 -20.44 -28.99
CA ASN A 11 0.81 -19.31 -29.92
C ASN A 11 0.26 -18.04 -29.26
N SER A 12 -0.75 -18.14 -28.39
CA SER A 12 -1.30 -16.97 -27.68
C SER A 12 -0.34 -16.38 -26.64
N GLN A 13 0.45 -17.23 -25.95
CA GLN A 13 1.46 -16.74 -24.99
C GLN A 13 2.59 -15.97 -25.68
N TRP A 14 3.04 -16.46 -26.85
CA TRP A 14 4.04 -15.75 -27.65
C TRP A 14 3.49 -14.45 -28.24
N GLU A 15 2.23 -14.43 -28.66
CA GLU A 15 1.56 -13.21 -29.14
C GLU A 15 1.50 -12.14 -28.06
N ASP A 16 1.08 -12.49 -26.83
CA ASP A 16 1.07 -11.59 -25.68
C ASP A 16 2.47 -11.09 -25.30
N PHE A 17 3.45 -12.00 -25.25
CA PHE A 17 4.83 -11.66 -24.88
C PHE A 17 5.51 -10.73 -25.89
N LEU A 18 5.17 -10.85 -27.18
CA LEU A 18 5.70 -9.99 -28.24
C LEU A 18 4.90 -8.68 -28.38
N ASN A 19 3.73 -8.56 -27.74
CA ASN A 19 2.94 -7.33 -27.73
C ASN A 19 3.49 -6.36 -26.67
N PRO A 20 4.11 -5.23 -27.08
CA PRO A 20 4.73 -4.30 -26.15
C PRO A 20 3.71 -3.64 -25.19
N ASP A 21 2.47 -3.43 -25.62
CA ASP A 21 1.45 -2.81 -24.78
C ASP A 21 0.99 -3.75 -23.67
N VAL A 22 0.85 -5.04 -23.98
CA VAL A 22 0.55 -6.09 -22.99
C VAL A 22 1.68 -6.21 -21.97
N VAL A 23 2.93 -6.32 -22.43
CA VAL A 23 4.09 -6.45 -21.54
C VAL A 23 4.27 -5.20 -20.67
N ARG A 24 4.15 -4.00 -21.23
CA ARG A 24 4.23 -2.74 -20.47
C ARG A 24 3.14 -2.65 -19.40
N ARG A 25 1.90 -3.01 -19.75
CA ARG A 25 0.79 -3.05 -18.78
C ARG A 25 1.09 -4.01 -17.64
N ARG A 26 1.55 -5.23 -17.94
CA ARG A 26 1.94 -6.23 -16.91
C ARG A 26 3.01 -5.69 -15.96
N PHE A 27 4.05 -5.03 -16.48
CA PHE A 27 5.08 -4.40 -15.65
C PHE A 27 4.53 -3.26 -14.79
N ALA A 28 3.71 -2.38 -15.37
CA ALA A 28 3.09 -1.28 -14.65
C ALA A 28 2.20 -1.80 -13.51
N THR A 29 1.35 -2.79 -13.77
CA THR A 29 0.49 -3.45 -12.79
C THR A 29 1.30 -4.10 -11.67
N ALA A 30 2.32 -4.90 -12.00
CA ALA A 30 3.18 -5.54 -11.00
C ALA A 30 3.94 -4.51 -10.16
N GLY A 31 4.53 -3.49 -10.80
CA GLY A 31 5.25 -2.43 -10.11
C GLY A 31 4.35 -1.62 -9.18
N LEU A 32 3.17 -1.23 -9.65
CA LEU A 32 2.17 -0.51 -8.86
C LEU A 32 1.74 -1.34 -7.64
N TYR A 33 1.49 -2.65 -7.82
CA TYR A 33 1.14 -3.53 -6.71
C TYR A 33 2.26 -3.62 -5.66
N LEU A 34 3.52 -3.77 -6.08
CA LEU A 34 4.67 -3.83 -5.18
C LEU A 34 4.80 -2.53 -4.36
N VAL A 35 4.72 -1.37 -5.03
CA VAL A 35 4.78 -0.05 -4.36
C VAL A 35 3.61 0.11 -3.40
N ALA A 36 2.39 -0.24 -3.81
CA ALA A 36 1.22 -0.11 -2.95
C ALA A 36 1.31 -1.01 -1.71
N HIS A 37 1.83 -2.24 -1.85
CA HIS A 37 2.09 -3.11 -0.72
C HIS A 37 3.19 -2.55 0.21
N GLU A 38 4.25 -1.93 -0.33
CA GLU A 38 5.26 -1.24 0.48
C GLU A 38 4.65 -0.08 1.27
N MET A 39 3.75 0.70 0.66
CA MET A 39 3.00 1.75 1.34
C MET A 39 2.11 1.21 2.47
N LEU A 40 1.41 0.08 2.26
CA LEU A 40 0.68 -0.61 3.34
C LEU A 40 1.59 -1.00 4.49
N VAL A 41 2.75 -1.57 4.20
CA VAL A 41 3.74 -1.93 5.22
C VAL A 41 4.27 -0.71 5.95
N ALA A 42 4.46 0.42 5.26
CA ALA A 42 4.84 1.70 5.87
C ALA A 42 3.75 2.22 6.83
N SER A 43 2.50 2.31 6.36
CA SER A 43 1.32 2.68 7.18
C SER A 43 1.18 1.84 8.45
N ILE A 44 1.51 0.54 8.38
CA ILE A 44 1.48 -0.35 9.55
C ILE A 44 2.60 -0.04 10.57
N LYS A 45 3.81 0.28 10.12
CA LYS A 45 5.00 0.33 10.98
C LYS A 45 5.36 1.73 11.43
N GLU A 46 5.44 2.66 10.49
CA GLU A 46 6.11 3.95 10.66
C GLU A 46 5.43 4.80 11.73
N PRO A 47 4.08 4.98 11.72
CA PRO A 47 3.41 5.75 12.76
C PRO A 47 3.62 5.19 14.16
N ILE A 48 3.62 3.85 14.32
CA ILE A 48 3.87 3.20 15.62
C ILE A 48 5.31 3.46 16.07
N ILE A 49 6.28 3.32 15.17
CA ILE A 49 7.69 3.58 15.49
C ILE A 49 7.85 5.04 15.95
N GLU A 50 7.29 5.99 15.20
CA GLU A 50 7.35 7.41 15.50
C GLU A 50 6.68 7.73 16.83
N PHE A 51 5.51 7.14 17.10
CA PHE A 51 4.76 7.32 18.35
C PHE A 51 5.55 6.91 19.59
N PHE A 52 6.37 5.86 19.50
CA PHE A 52 7.22 5.39 20.62
C PHE A 52 8.66 5.89 20.55
N SER A 53 8.99 6.78 19.60
CA SER A 53 10.34 7.33 19.48
C SER A 53 10.57 8.41 20.54
N GLU A 54 11.54 8.19 21.42
CA GLU A 54 12.02 9.23 22.33
C GLU A 54 12.85 10.26 21.54
N LYS A 55 12.77 11.55 21.93
CA LYS A 55 13.38 12.69 21.20
C LYS A 55 14.81 12.42 20.70
N TRP A 56 15.08 12.95 19.49
CA TRP A 56 16.33 12.91 18.71
C TRP A 56 17.61 12.55 19.50
N SER A 57 18.10 11.33 19.30
CA SER A 57 19.44 10.91 19.70
C SER A 57 20.45 11.31 18.63
N GLU A 58 21.49 12.06 19.03
CA GLU A 58 22.60 12.52 18.19
C GLU A 58 23.44 11.35 17.60
N LYS A 59 23.19 10.11 18.06
CA LYS A 59 23.75 8.89 17.48
C LYS A 59 22.70 8.21 16.60
N LYS A 60 23.01 8.12 15.31
CA LYS A 60 22.27 7.40 14.25
C LYS A 60 22.28 5.86 14.41
N ASP A 61 22.29 5.34 15.63
CA ASP A 61 22.04 3.93 15.85
C ASP A 61 20.55 3.76 16.16
N TRP A 62 19.83 3.04 15.30
CA TRP A 62 18.42 2.68 15.49
C TRP A 62 18.28 1.75 16.70
N HIS A 63 18.32 2.32 17.90
CA HIS A 63 17.93 1.63 19.12
C HIS A 63 16.46 1.94 19.36
N PHE A 64 15.60 0.95 19.13
CA PHE A 64 14.21 1.03 19.56
C PHE A 64 14.16 1.34 21.05
N SER A 65 13.28 2.27 21.45
CA SER A 65 13.05 2.59 22.86
C SER A 65 12.64 1.33 23.62
N ASP A 66 12.97 1.27 24.90
CA ASP A 66 12.54 0.17 25.76
C ASP A 66 11.01 0.06 25.80
N GLN A 67 10.31 1.19 25.63
CA GLN A 67 8.87 1.22 25.52
C GLN A 67 8.39 0.56 24.21
N TYR A 68 8.96 0.90 23.05
CA TYR A 68 8.60 0.25 21.78
C TYR A 68 8.84 -1.26 21.82
N ARG A 69 9.95 -1.70 22.41
CA ARG A 69 10.26 -3.13 22.58
C ARG A 69 9.19 -3.85 23.40
N ARG A 70 8.80 -3.28 24.54
CA ARG A 70 7.80 -3.88 25.44
C ARG A 70 6.38 -3.82 24.90
N GLU A 71 5.99 -2.72 24.28
CA GLU A 71 4.60 -2.49 23.87
C GLU A 71 4.30 -3.04 22.47
N VAL A 72 5.31 -3.14 21.59
CA VAL A 72 5.12 -3.51 20.17
C VAL A 72 5.88 -4.78 19.82
N LEU A 73 7.21 -4.82 19.98
CA LEU A 73 8.00 -5.97 19.52
C LEU A 73 7.74 -7.24 20.33
N ALA A 74 7.44 -7.11 21.61
CA ALA A 74 7.04 -8.23 22.47
C ALA A 74 5.70 -8.86 22.06
N LEU A 75 4.89 -8.18 21.24
CA LEU A 75 3.65 -8.72 20.69
C LEU A 75 3.88 -9.61 19.46
N ASP A 76 5.09 -9.68 18.90
CA ASP A 76 5.37 -10.61 17.79
C ASP A 76 5.03 -12.05 18.22
N PRO A 77 4.04 -12.72 17.59
CA PRO A 77 3.62 -14.06 17.97
C PRO A 77 4.73 -15.11 17.81
N LYS A 78 5.79 -14.80 17.05
CA LYS A 78 6.96 -15.68 16.88
C LYS A 78 8.09 -15.39 17.88
N GLY A 79 7.96 -14.34 18.70
CA GLY A 79 8.95 -13.94 19.70
C GLY A 79 10.31 -13.53 19.12
N LYS A 80 10.35 -13.14 17.84
CA LYS A 80 11.61 -12.74 17.15
C LYS A 80 11.80 -11.24 17.09
N GLU A 81 10.94 -10.48 17.77
CA GLU A 81 10.92 -9.01 17.74
C GLU A 81 10.85 -8.46 16.30
N ASP A 82 10.06 -9.11 15.44
CA ASP A 82 9.84 -8.64 14.08
C ASP A 82 8.92 -7.43 14.06
N VAL A 83 9.43 -6.32 13.54
CA VAL A 83 8.75 -5.02 13.49
C VAL A 83 7.37 -5.13 12.86
N LEU A 84 7.25 -5.78 11.69
CA LEU A 84 5.96 -5.84 11.00
C LEU A 84 4.96 -6.69 11.76
N ARG A 85 5.36 -7.88 12.25
CA ARG A 85 4.45 -8.75 13.01
C ARG A 85 4.05 -8.15 14.36
N GLY A 86 4.99 -7.49 15.04
CA GLY A 86 4.72 -6.74 16.27
C GLY A 86 3.74 -5.60 16.02
N SER A 87 3.96 -4.80 14.98
CA SER A 87 3.07 -3.71 14.58
C SER A 87 1.66 -4.18 14.22
N ILE A 88 1.52 -5.28 13.46
CA ILE A 88 0.20 -5.88 13.15
C ILE A 88 -0.50 -6.29 14.45
N SER A 89 0.21 -6.96 15.35
CA SER A 89 -0.36 -7.41 16.63
C SER A 89 -0.73 -6.23 17.55
N TRP A 90 0.00 -5.13 17.46
CA TRP A 90 -0.31 -3.89 18.15
C TRP A 90 -1.58 -3.24 17.61
N LEU A 91 -1.74 -3.15 16.28
CA LEU A 91 -2.94 -2.60 15.65
C LEU A 91 -4.19 -3.42 15.99
N ASP A 92 -4.09 -4.75 16.03
CA ASP A 92 -5.17 -5.65 16.46
C ASP A 92 -5.51 -5.43 17.95
N LYS A 93 -4.49 -5.36 18.82
CA LYS A 93 -4.67 -5.05 20.25
C LYS A 93 -5.34 -3.68 20.49
N MET A 94 -5.09 -2.71 19.61
CA MET A 94 -5.69 -1.38 19.66
C MET A 94 -7.03 -1.29 18.90
N GLU A 95 -7.56 -2.42 18.43
CA GLU A 95 -8.83 -2.52 17.69
C GLU A 95 -8.88 -1.65 16.40
N VAL A 96 -7.70 -1.32 15.85
CA VAL A 96 -7.58 -0.58 14.57
C VAL A 96 -7.86 -1.50 13.40
N ILE A 97 -7.43 -2.75 13.51
CA ILE A 97 -7.68 -3.82 12.55
C ILE A 97 -8.36 -5.00 13.24
N ASP A 98 -9.07 -5.82 12.47
CA ASP A 98 -9.79 -6.99 12.97
C ASP A 98 -9.33 -8.31 12.29
N THR A 99 -9.96 -9.42 12.66
CA THR A 99 -9.62 -10.75 12.13
C THR A 99 -9.77 -10.87 10.61
N ASP A 100 -10.69 -10.13 10.00
CA ASP A 100 -10.86 -10.15 8.54
C ASP A 100 -9.77 -9.31 7.86
N ASP A 101 -9.37 -8.18 8.44
CA ASP A 101 -8.21 -7.42 7.98
C ASP A 101 -6.92 -8.25 8.03
N LEU A 102 -6.71 -9.03 9.09
CA LEU A 102 -5.54 -9.90 9.21
C LEU A 102 -5.46 -10.90 8.05
N LYS A 103 -6.60 -11.48 7.65
CA LYS A 103 -6.67 -12.37 6.47
C LYS A 103 -6.36 -11.62 5.18
N ILE A 104 -6.83 -10.37 5.05
CA ILE A 104 -6.52 -9.52 3.90
C ILE A 104 -5.01 -9.25 3.85
N ILE A 105 -4.38 -8.89 4.97
CA ILE A 105 -2.92 -8.65 5.03
C ILE A 105 -2.14 -9.89 4.59
N GLU A 106 -2.55 -11.07 5.05
CA GLU A 106 -1.93 -12.33 4.64
C GLU A 106 -2.08 -12.57 3.14
N GLU A 107 -3.30 -12.41 2.60
CA GLU A 107 -3.59 -12.56 1.17
C GLU A 107 -2.73 -11.60 0.32
N LEU A 108 -2.66 -10.33 0.71
CA LEU A 108 -1.90 -9.30 0.02
C LEU A 108 -0.39 -9.60 0.04
N THR A 109 0.10 -10.13 1.16
CA THR A 109 1.49 -10.56 1.33
C THR A 109 1.81 -11.75 0.41
N CYS A 110 0.91 -12.73 0.30
CA CYS A 110 1.05 -13.86 -0.62
C CYS A 110 1.13 -13.40 -2.07
N ALA A 111 0.26 -12.49 -2.50
CA ALA A 111 0.30 -11.92 -3.84
C ALA A 111 1.58 -11.10 -4.09
N ARG A 112 2.07 -10.35 -3.09
CA ARG A 112 3.36 -9.64 -3.18
C ARG A 112 4.52 -10.61 -3.38
N ASN A 113 4.54 -11.71 -2.62
CA ASN A 113 5.57 -12.75 -2.78
C ASN A 113 5.52 -13.37 -4.18
N PHE A 114 4.33 -13.57 -4.75
CA PHE A 114 4.19 -13.99 -6.14
C PHE A 114 4.85 -12.96 -7.08
N PHE A 115 4.47 -11.68 -7.03
CA PHE A 115 5.07 -10.66 -7.90
C PHE A 115 6.60 -10.55 -7.75
N ALA A 116 7.12 -10.72 -6.53
CA ALA A 116 8.56 -10.64 -6.26
C ALA A 116 9.36 -11.85 -6.79
N HIS A 117 8.82 -13.06 -6.72
CA HIS A 117 9.52 -14.29 -7.12
C HIS A 117 9.22 -14.72 -8.56
N GLU A 118 8.03 -14.39 -9.05
CA GLU A 118 7.46 -14.89 -10.29
C GLU A 118 7.34 -13.81 -11.36
N LEU A 119 8.06 -12.67 -11.24
CA LEU A 119 8.02 -11.60 -12.24
C LEU A 119 8.33 -12.10 -13.67
N ARG A 120 9.20 -13.11 -13.80
CA ARG A 120 9.48 -13.75 -15.09
C ARG A 120 8.25 -14.50 -15.65
N SER A 121 7.48 -15.18 -14.81
CA SER A 121 6.28 -15.91 -15.24
C SER A 121 5.13 -14.94 -15.55
N VAL A 122 5.00 -13.84 -14.79
CA VAL A 122 4.09 -12.73 -15.08
C VAL A 122 4.26 -12.24 -16.52
N ILE A 123 5.51 -12.02 -16.95
CA ILE A 123 5.81 -11.52 -18.29
C ILE A 123 5.56 -12.59 -19.36
N SER A 124 6.05 -13.81 -19.13
CA SER A 124 6.10 -14.87 -20.15
C SER A 124 4.79 -15.65 -20.32
N THR A 125 4.02 -15.83 -19.25
CA THR A 125 2.80 -16.63 -19.23
C THR A 125 1.53 -15.79 -19.08
N GLY A 126 1.67 -14.55 -18.57
CA GLY A 126 0.55 -13.68 -18.24
C GLY A 126 -0.17 -14.04 -16.95
N GLU A 127 0.31 -15.03 -16.20
CA GLU A 127 -0.23 -15.37 -14.89
C GLU A 127 0.08 -14.26 -13.89
N MET A 128 -0.96 -13.59 -13.40
CA MET A 128 -0.86 -12.56 -12.37
C MET A 128 -1.97 -12.75 -11.35
N PRO A 129 -1.73 -12.44 -10.06
CA PRO A 129 -2.78 -12.23 -9.09
C PRO A 129 -3.80 -11.23 -9.61
N GLU A 130 -5.08 -11.40 -9.24
CA GLU A 130 -6.19 -10.54 -9.66
C GLU A 130 -6.03 -9.13 -9.09
N PHE A 131 -5.32 -8.27 -9.83
CA PHE A 131 -4.99 -6.92 -9.39
C PHE A 131 -6.24 -6.11 -9.02
N GLU A 132 -7.28 -6.19 -9.85
CA GLU A 132 -8.55 -5.47 -9.68
C GLU A 132 -9.28 -5.90 -8.39
N ARG A 133 -8.98 -7.10 -7.88
CA ARG A 133 -9.54 -7.63 -6.64
C ARG A 133 -8.66 -7.30 -5.42
N LEU A 134 -7.34 -7.22 -5.61
CA LEU A 134 -6.38 -7.07 -4.51
C LEU A 134 -6.00 -5.61 -4.23
N PHE A 135 -5.81 -4.79 -5.26
CA PHE A 135 -5.41 -3.40 -5.10
C PHE A 135 -6.40 -2.57 -4.26
N PRO A 136 -7.74 -2.69 -4.46
CA PRO A 136 -8.70 -1.99 -3.60
C PRO A 136 -8.60 -2.40 -2.12
N LYS A 137 -8.14 -3.62 -1.83
CA LYS A 137 -7.93 -4.08 -0.45
C LYS A 137 -6.70 -3.43 0.19
N ILE A 138 -5.64 -3.18 -0.59
CA ILE A 138 -4.48 -2.39 -0.13
C ILE A 138 -4.96 -0.98 0.24
N VAL A 139 -5.70 -0.33 -0.68
CA VAL A 139 -6.23 1.01 -0.46
C VAL A 139 -7.11 1.04 0.79
N TYR A 140 -8.02 0.08 0.94
CA TYR A 140 -8.86 -0.05 2.12
C TYR A 140 -8.06 -0.11 3.43
N LEU A 141 -7.04 -0.97 3.53
CA LEU A 141 -6.25 -1.11 4.75
C LEU A 141 -5.39 0.13 5.04
N VAL A 142 -4.76 0.71 4.01
CA VAL A 142 -4.00 1.97 4.14
C VAL A 142 -4.93 3.08 4.64
N THR A 143 -6.10 3.24 4.02
CA THR A 143 -7.08 4.24 4.44
C THR A 143 -7.54 4.00 5.88
N LYS A 144 -7.85 2.76 6.25
CA LYS A 144 -8.31 2.41 7.60
C LYS A 144 -7.27 2.76 8.66
N ILE A 145 -6.01 2.36 8.45
CA ILE A 145 -4.92 2.55 9.40
C ILE A 145 -4.55 4.03 9.49
N ASP A 146 -4.27 4.69 8.37
CA ASP A 146 -3.82 6.09 8.39
C ASP A 146 -4.92 7.02 8.92
N ARG A 147 -6.20 6.76 8.59
CA ARG A 147 -7.32 7.53 9.14
C ARG A 147 -7.40 7.41 10.66
N TRP A 148 -7.14 6.23 11.21
CA TRP A 148 -7.14 6.04 12.65
C TRP A 148 -6.06 6.90 13.32
N TRP A 149 -4.86 6.97 12.73
CA TRP A 149 -3.78 7.84 13.22
C TRP A 149 -4.14 9.32 13.18
N VAL A 150 -4.68 9.79 12.05
CA VAL A 150 -5.10 11.19 11.90
C VAL A 150 -6.11 11.56 12.99
N ILE A 151 -7.14 10.73 13.18
CA ILE A 151 -8.25 11.05 14.10
C ILE A 151 -7.84 10.92 15.56
N ASN A 152 -7.17 9.82 15.92
CA ASN A 152 -6.94 9.49 17.33
C ASN A 152 -5.63 10.06 17.88
N VAL A 153 -4.72 10.49 17.01
CA VAL A 153 -3.39 10.96 17.42
C VAL A 153 -3.14 12.37 16.92
N GLU A 154 -3.21 12.64 15.62
CA GLU A 154 -2.86 13.96 15.08
C GLU A 154 -3.87 15.05 15.48
N MET A 155 -5.16 14.78 15.31
CA MET A 155 -6.22 15.72 15.68
C MET A 155 -6.36 15.89 17.19
N ALA A 156 -6.10 14.83 17.96
CA ALA A 156 -6.19 14.86 19.42
C ALA A 156 -5.15 15.79 20.08
N VAL A 157 -4.08 16.15 19.35
CA VAL A 157 -3.00 17.02 19.86
C VAL A 157 -2.99 18.42 19.23
N ASP A 158 -3.84 18.71 18.24
CA ASP A 158 -3.88 20.01 17.57
C ASP A 158 -4.90 20.94 18.24
N GLU A 159 -4.37 21.98 18.91
CA GLU A 159 -5.16 23.01 19.60
C GLU A 159 -6.14 23.74 18.67
N ASN A 160 -5.89 23.78 17.35
CA ASN A 160 -6.80 24.43 16.39
C ASN A 160 -8.06 23.61 16.09
N TRP A 161 -8.04 22.30 16.36
CA TRP A 161 -9.18 21.40 16.13
C TRP A 161 -9.92 21.08 17.43
N ALA A 162 -9.43 21.56 18.57
CA ALA A 162 -10.03 21.34 19.89
C ALA A 162 -11.42 22.01 20.03
N ASP A 163 -11.73 23.02 19.20
CA ASP A 163 -12.97 23.80 19.23
C ASP A 163 -13.89 23.57 18.01
N ASP A 164 -13.51 22.71 17.05
CA ASP A 164 -14.28 22.48 15.82
C ASP A 164 -15.33 21.36 15.98
N GLU A 165 -16.42 21.48 15.21
CA GLU A 165 -17.53 20.50 15.15
C GLU A 165 -17.03 19.06 14.95
N GLU A 166 -17.75 18.08 15.54
CA GLU A 166 -17.43 16.65 15.46
C GLU A 166 -17.06 16.24 14.02
N VAL A 167 -15.77 16.04 13.76
CA VAL A 167 -15.29 15.57 12.46
C VAL A 167 -15.74 14.12 12.31
N GLU A 168 -16.67 13.89 11.38
CA GLU A 168 -17.11 12.54 11.05
C GLU A 168 -15.92 11.75 10.46
N PRO A 169 -15.48 10.65 11.10
CA PRO A 169 -14.31 9.88 10.67
C PRO A 169 -14.31 9.48 9.19
N GLN A 170 -15.51 9.18 8.67
CA GLN A 170 -15.72 8.77 7.28
C GLN A 170 -15.37 9.84 6.24
N ASN A 171 -15.35 11.11 6.63
CA ASN A 171 -15.03 12.23 5.74
C ASN A 171 -13.53 12.55 5.69
N VAL A 172 -12.72 11.93 6.55
CA VAL A 172 -11.25 12.09 6.54
C VAL A 172 -10.65 11.17 5.48
N THR A 173 -9.95 11.77 4.51
CA THR A 173 -9.19 11.04 3.49
C THR A 173 -7.69 11.24 3.72
N PRO A 174 -6.96 10.21 4.16
CA PRO A 174 -5.52 10.32 4.36
C PRO A 174 -4.77 10.63 3.05
N GLY A 175 -3.69 11.41 3.13
CA GLY A 175 -2.87 11.77 1.96
C GLY A 175 -2.32 10.55 1.21
N THR A 176 -1.94 9.50 1.94
CA THR A 176 -1.48 8.22 1.38
C THR A 176 -2.55 7.54 0.52
N THR A 177 -3.83 7.67 0.89
CA THR A 177 -4.96 7.14 0.11
C THR A 177 -5.07 7.86 -1.23
N LEU A 178 -5.00 9.19 -1.22
CA LEU A 178 -5.00 10.00 -2.44
C LEU A 178 -3.81 9.66 -3.34
N LEU A 179 -2.62 9.46 -2.75
CA LEU A 179 -1.42 9.09 -3.49
C LEU A 179 -1.59 7.75 -4.21
N LEU A 180 -2.15 6.73 -3.54
CA LEU A 180 -2.42 5.42 -4.17
C LEU A 180 -3.40 5.52 -5.35
N GLN A 181 -4.49 6.29 -5.18
CA GLN A 181 -5.48 6.51 -6.25
C GLN A 181 -4.87 7.25 -7.44
N ILE A 182 -4.04 8.26 -7.18
CA ILE A 182 -3.30 8.99 -8.22
C ILE A 182 -2.34 8.04 -8.95
N LEU A 183 -1.58 7.22 -8.21
CA LEU A 183 -0.64 6.26 -8.79
C LEU A 183 -1.36 5.23 -9.67
N GLU A 184 -2.51 4.72 -9.25
CA GLU A 184 -3.35 3.84 -10.05
C GLU A 184 -3.76 4.51 -11.37
N GLN A 185 -4.34 5.71 -11.28
CA GLN A 185 -4.79 6.45 -12.45
C GLN A 185 -3.65 6.79 -13.42
N VAL A 186 -2.46 7.13 -12.91
CA VAL A 186 -1.32 7.51 -13.75
C VAL A 186 -0.60 6.29 -14.34
N ALA A 187 -0.44 5.21 -13.57
CA ALA A 187 0.38 4.07 -13.99
C ALA A 187 -0.38 3.12 -14.93
N ILE A 188 -1.68 2.93 -14.70
CA ILE A 188 -2.49 1.94 -15.45
C ILE A 188 -3.77 2.53 -16.04
N GLY A 189 -4.07 3.81 -15.82
CA GLY A 189 -5.21 4.48 -16.44
C GLY A 189 -5.09 4.55 -17.96
N GLU A 190 -6.23 4.64 -18.63
CA GLU A 190 -6.32 4.62 -20.09
C GLU A 190 -6.68 5.99 -20.68
N GLY A 191 -6.09 6.30 -21.84
CA GLY A 191 -6.48 7.44 -22.66
C GLY A 191 -6.34 8.80 -21.95
N GLU A 192 -7.37 9.63 -22.10
CA GLU A 192 -7.37 11.01 -21.58
C GLU A 192 -7.35 11.09 -20.05
N ALA A 193 -7.93 10.10 -19.36
CA ALA A 193 -8.02 10.07 -17.89
C ALA A 193 -6.64 10.02 -17.22
N ALA A 194 -5.67 9.32 -17.82
CA ALA A 194 -4.30 9.26 -17.31
C ALA A 194 -3.58 10.64 -17.39
N TRP A 195 -4.00 11.50 -18.31
CA TRP A 195 -3.40 12.82 -18.55
C TRP A 195 -4.11 13.97 -17.85
N GLU A 196 -5.33 13.76 -17.34
CA GLU A 196 -6.13 14.80 -16.67
C GLU A 196 -5.39 15.39 -15.47
N LEU A 197 -4.90 14.54 -14.57
CA LEU A 197 -4.16 14.98 -13.38
C LEU A 197 -2.91 15.77 -13.76
N TYR A 198 -2.13 15.28 -14.73
CA TYR A 198 -0.94 15.96 -15.22
C TYR A 198 -1.27 17.35 -15.78
N ARG A 199 -2.29 17.46 -16.64
CA ARG A 199 -2.70 18.74 -17.23
C ARG A 199 -3.24 19.71 -16.19
N ALA A 200 -4.06 19.23 -15.27
CA ALA A 200 -4.58 20.03 -14.16
C ALA A 200 -3.42 20.64 -13.35
N PHE A 201 -2.44 19.80 -12.99
CA PHE A 201 -1.25 20.24 -12.26
C PHE A 201 -0.43 21.29 -13.00
N ILE A 202 -0.09 21.04 -14.28
CA ILE A 202 0.68 22.00 -15.09
C ILE A 202 -0.05 23.33 -15.28
N ASN A 203 -1.37 23.29 -15.50
CA ASN A 203 -2.17 24.50 -15.67
C ASN A 203 -2.26 25.33 -14.39
N ASP A 204 -2.38 24.69 -13.22
CA ASP A 204 -2.34 25.38 -11.92
C ASP A 204 -0.98 26.05 -11.68
N GLN A 205 0.12 25.33 -11.92
CA GLN A 205 1.48 25.88 -11.79
C GLN A 205 1.73 27.08 -12.71
N ARG A 206 1.14 27.09 -13.91
CA ARG A 206 1.20 28.24 -14.82
C ARG A 206 0.38 29.43 -14.33
N LYS A 207 -0.80 29.18 -13.74
CA LYS A 207 -1.63 30.25 -13.15
C LYS A 207 -0.96 30.92 -11.95
N ARG A 208 -0.23 30.17 -11.11
CA ARG A 208 0.49 30.72 -9.95
C ARG A 208 1.74 31.53 -10.30
N ARG A 209 2.21 31.45 -11.55
CA ARG A 209 3.38 32.19 -12.05
C ARG A 209 3.02 33.49 -12.77
N HIS A 210 1.72 33.81 -12.86
CA HIS A 210 1.17 35.05 -13.40
C HIS A 210 0.41 35.80 -12.32
#